data_AF-A0A4Y2BU49-F1
#
_entry.id   AF-A0A4Y2BU49-F1
#
_cell.length_a   1.000
_cell.length_b   1.000
_cell.length_c   1.000
_cell.angle_alpha   90.00
_cell.angle_beta   90.00
_cell.angle_gamma   90.00
#
_symmetry.space_group_name_H-M   'P 1'
#
loop_
_entity.id
_entity.type
_entity.pdbx_description
1 polymer ?
#
loop_
_entity_poly.entity_id
_entity_poly.type
_entity_poly.pdbx_seq_one_letter_code
_entity_poly.pdbx_strand_id
1 'polypeptide(L)' 'MKAAWTVTKPFLSAKMRQRVIFESEPEDLLNHFPAYVLPSKYGGSLNDYHNEDLMRKLNREHGNFPIGGRPNYF' A
#
# COMPACT_ATOMS: atom_id res chain seq x y z
N MET A 1 -0.25 5.63 15.50
CA MET A 1 -0.40 6.39 14.25
C MET A 1 -0.12 7.89 14.41
N LYS A 2 -0.77 8.62 15.34
CA LYS A 2 -0.58 10.08 15.50
C LYS A 2 0.88 10.51 15.73
N ALA A 3 1.61 9.85 16.63
CA ALA A 3 3.01 10.20 16.90
C ALA A 3 3.92 10.03 15.66
N ALA A 4 3.77 8.93 14.92
CA ALA A 4 4.52 8.70 13.69
C ALA A 4 4.20 9.75 12.62
N TRP A 5 2.91 10.11 12.45
CA TRP A 5 2.51 11.17 11.52
C TRP A 5 3.11 12.53 11.88
N THR A 6 3.14 12.89 13.17
CA THR A 6 3.74 14.17 13.61
C THR A 6 5.22 14.25 13.25
N VAL A 7 5.94 13.14 13.33
CA VAL A 7 7.37 13.07 12.97
C VAL A 7 7.57 13.10 11.44
N THR A 8 6.71 12.46 10.65
CA THR A 8 6.88 12.37 9.18
C THR A 8 6.29 13.56 8.42
N LYS A 9 5.23 14.18 8.93
CA LYS A 9 4.51 15.29 8.30
C LYS A 9 5.40 16.47 7.86
N PRO A 10 6.43 16.90 8.62
CA PRO A 10 7.31 18.01 8.21
C PRO A 10 8.07 17.76 6.91
N PHE A 11 8.33 16.49 6.55
CA PHE A 11 9.06 16.11 5.34
C PHE A 11 8.17 16.04 4.09
N LEU A 12 6.85 16.23 4.25
CA LEU A 12 5.89 16.18 3.15
C LEU A 12 5.52 17.59 2.67
N SER A 13 5.49 17.77 1.35
CA SER A 13 4.99 19.01 0.74
C SER A 13 3.53 19.27 1.14
N ALA A 14 3.07 20.52 1.05
CA ALA A 14 1.67 20.86 1.34
C ALA A 14 0.69 20.03 0.50
N LYS A 15 1.00 19.83 -0.78
CA LYS A 15 0.25 18.98 -1.71
C LYS A 15 0.19 17.52 -1.24
N MET A 16 1.30 16.96 -0.75
CA MET A 16 1.32 15.57 -0.27
C MET A 16 0.54 15.42 1.03
N ARG A 17 0.64 16.37 1.96
CA ARG A 17 -0.11 16.34 3.23
C ARG A 17 -1.62 16.30 3.03
N GLN A 18 -2.14 16.91 1.96
CA GLN A 18 -3.57 16.88 1.61
C GLN A 18 -4.03 15.55 0.98
N ARG A 19 -3.09 14.71 0.54
CA ARG A 19 -3.38 13.43 -0.14
C ARG A 19 -3.22 12.22 0.78
N VAL A 20 -2.75 12.43 2.01
CA VAL A 20 -2.68 11.37 3.02
C VAL A 20 -3.99 11.40 3.81
N ILE A 21 -4.76 10.33 3.67
CA ILE A 21 -6.06 10.16 4.32
C ILE A 21 -5.90 9.02 5.33
N PHE A 22 -6.40 9.24 6.56
CA PHE A 22 -6.41 8.23 7.61
C PHE A 22 -7.85 7.85 7.86
N GLU A 23 -8.23 6.66 7.38
CA GLU A 23 -9.53 6.08 7.67
C GLU A 23 -9.49 5.28 8.97
N SER A 24 -10.64 5.22 9.65
CA SER A 24 -10.78 4.51 10.93
C SER A 24 -11.04 3.03 10.70
N GLU A 25 -11.91 2.69 9.75
CA GLU A 25 -12.27 1.32 9.43
C GLU A 25 -11.89 0.98 7.98
N PRO A 26 -11.54 -0.28 7.66
CA PRO A 26 -11.20 -0.71 6.31
C PRO A 26 -12.28 -0.42 5.26
N GLU A 27 -13.56 -0.49 5.66
CA GLU A 27 -14.72 -0.29 4.80
C GLU A 27 -14.83 1.15 4.29
N ASP A 28 -14.27 2.12 5.02
CA ASP A 28 -14.23 3.53 4.61
C ASP A 28 -13.44 3.73 3.31
N LEU A 29 -12.58 2.78 2.93
CA LEU A 29 -11.89 2.79 1.64
C LEU A 29 -12.85 2.74 0.44
N LEU A 30 -14.06 2.20 0.62
CA LEU A 30 -15.10 2.16 -0.41
C LEU A 30 -15.60 3.57 -0.79
N ASN A 31 -15.38 4.58 0.06
CA ASN A 31 -15.67 5.98 -0.28
C ASN A 31 -14.74 6.54 -1.37
N HIS A 32 -13.57 5.92 -1.57
CA HIS A 32 -12.54 6.38 -2.50
C HIS A 32 -12.31 5.42 -3.66
N PHE A 33 -12.55 4.13 -3.46
CA PHE A 33 -12.31 3.08 -4.46
C PHE A 33 -13.56 2.20 -4.63
N PRO A 34 -13.88 1.79 -5.87
CA PRO A 34 -15.00 0.88 -6.09
C PRO A 34 -14.73 -0.51 -5.50
N ALA A 35 -15.76 -1.17 -4.97
CA ALA A 35 -15.60 -2.44 -4.25
C ALA A 35 -14.90 -3.54 -5.06
N TYR A 36 -15.10 -3.60 -6.38
CA TYR A 36 -14.54 -4.66 -7.22
C TYR A 36 -13.02 -4.61 -7.42
N VAL A 37 -12.36 -3.48 -7.11
CA VAL A 37 -10.88 -3.38 -7.15
C VAL A 37 -10.22 -3.63 -5.80
N LEU A 38 -11.01 -3.66 -4.72
CA LEU A 38 -10.51 -3.83 -3.37
C LEU A 38 -10.63 -5.30 -2.93
N PRO A 39 -9.60 -5.85 -2.25
CA PRO A 39 -9.70 -7.15 -1.60
C PRO A 39 -10.85 -7.24 -0.61
N SER A 40 -11.40 -8.44 -0.43
CA SER A 40 -12.49 -8.71 0.53
C SER A 40 -12.17 -8.30 1.97
N LYS A 41 -10.92 -8.43 2.41
CA LYS A 41 -10.45 -7.98 3.73
C LYS A 41 -10.50 -6.45 3.95
N TYR A 42 -10.73 -5.67 2.90
CA TYR A 42 -10.90 -4.21 2.92
C TYR A 42 -12.32 -3.80 2.50
N GLY A 43 -13.30 -4.71 2.67
CA GLY A 43 -14.70 -4.45 2.31
C GLY A 43 -15.03 -4.57 0.81
N GLY A 44 -14.07 -4.97 -0.02
CA GLY A 44 -14.29 -5.14 -1.47
C GLY A 44 -14.74 -6.54 -1.88
N SER A 45 -14.73 -6.79 -3.19
CA SER A 45 -15.11 -8.09 -3.79
C SER A 45 -13.99 -8.74 -4.60
N LEU A 46 -12.79 -8.15 -4.63
CA LEU A 46 -11.65 -8.72 -5.32
C LEU A 46 -11.14 -9.95 -4.57
N ASN A 47 -11.31 -11.10 -5.21
CA ASN A 47 -10.68 -12.35 -4.81
C ASN A 47 -9.49 -12.61 -5.73
N ASP A 48 -8.50 -13.38 -5.26
CA ASP A 48 -7.34 -13.78 -6.06
C ASP A 48 -6.47 -12.60 -6.58
N TYR A 49 -6.20 -11.62 -5.69
CA TYR A 49 -5.28 -10.51 -5.95
C TYR A 49 -3.81 -10.87 -5.72
N HIS A 50 -3.53 -12.07 -5.23
CA HIS A 50 -2.15 -12.57 -5.08
C HIS A 50 -1.64 -13.09 -6.42
N ASN A 51 -1.04 -12.18 -7.18
CA ASN A 51 -0.39 -12.52 -8.43
C ASN A 51 1.10 -12.86 -8.16
N GLU A 52 1.36 -14.13 -7.83
CA GLU A 52 2.72 -14.64 -7.57
C GLU A 52 3.66 -14.39 -8.76
N ASP A 53 3.17 -14.50 -9.99
CA ASP A 53 3.98 -14.28 -11.18
C ASP A 53 4.37 -12.80 -11.34
N LEU A 54 3.47 -11.87 -11.02
CA LEU A 54 3.77 -10.45 -10.96
C LEU A 54 4.81 -10.16 -9.88
N MET A 55 4.65 -10.72 -8.68
CA MET A 55 5.62 -10.54 -7.59
C MET A 55 6.99 -11.10 -7.96
N ARG A 56 7.04 -12.30 -8.56
CA ARG A 56 8.27 -12.92 -9.06
C ARG A 56 8.92 -12.10 -10.16
N LYS A 57 8.13 -11.53 -11.08
CA LYS A 57 8.63 -10.63 -12.13
C LYS A 57 9.22 -9.36 -11.53
N LEU A 58 8.50 -8.69 -10.62
CA LEU A 58 8.98 -7.48 -9.94
C LEU A 58 10.25 -7.75 -9.12
N ASN A 59 10.34 -8.89 -8.44
CA ASN A 59 11.54 -9.31 -7.70
C ASN A 59 12.75 -9.55 -8.62
N ARG A 60 12.52 -10.07 -9.84
CA ARG A 60 13.58 -10.28 -10.84
C ARG A 60 14.01 -8.98 -11.51
N GLU A 61 13.07 -8.08 -11.80
CA GLU A 61 13.31 -6.80 -12.50
C GLU A 61 13.93 -5.74 -11.58
N HIS A 62 13.53 -5.66 -10.32
CA HIS A 62 14.08 -4.75 -9.32
C HIS A 62 15.34 -5.30 -8.63
N GLY A 63 16.30 -5.86 -9.38
CA GLY A 63 17.58 -6.37 -8.87
C GLY A 63 18.44 -5.42 -7.99
N ASN A 64 17.95 -4.22 -7.67
CA ASN A 64 18.38 -3.38 -6.57
C ASN A 64 17.58 -3.69 -5.30
N PHE A 65 17.97 -4.75 -4.59
CA PHE A 65 17.71 -4.82 -3.16
C PHE A 65 18.28 -3.54 -2.51
N PRO A 66 17.58 -2.89 -1.56
CA PRO A 66 18.24 -1.90 -0.72
C PRO A 66 19.51 -2.53 -0.15
N ILE A 67 20.64 -1.81 -0.15
CA ILE A 67 21.97 -2.33 0.21
C ILE A 67 21.85 -3.26 1.45
N GLY A 68 22.02 -4.57 1.25
CA GLY A 68 21.94 -5.60 2.30
C GLY A 68 20.59 -6.33 2.48
N GLY A 69 19.58 -6.06 1.65
CA GLY A 69 18.27 -6.74 1.70
C GLY A 69 18.31 -8.15 1.12
N ARG A 70 17.63 -9.11 1.78
CA ARG A 70 17.46 -10.47 1.24
C ARG A 70 16.50 -10.46 0.04
N PRO A 71 16.66 -11.41 -0.90
CA PRO A 71 15.64 -11.66 -1.91
C PRO A 71 14.30 -11.98 -1.26
N ASN A 72 13.23 -11.43 -1.82
CA ASN A 72 11.88 -11.74 -1.37
C ASN A 72 11.50 -13.11 -1.95
N TYR A 73 11.43 -14.14 -1.09
CA TYR A 73 11.15 -15.54 -1.48
C TYR A 73 9.66 -15.92 -1.41
N PHE A 74 8.77 -14.93 -1.33
CA PHE A 74 7.35 -15.17 -1.60
C PHE A 74 7.14 -15.41 -3.09
#